data_AF-S3ZLI7-F1
#
_entry.id   AF-S3ZLI7-F1
#
_cell.length_a   1.000
_cell.length_b   1.000
_cell.length_c   1.000
_cell.angle_alpha   90.00
_cell.angle_beta   90.00
_cell.angle_gamma   90.00
#
_symmetry.space_group_name_H-M   'P 1'
#
loop_
_entity.id
_entity.type
_entity.pdbx_description
1 polymer ?
#
loop_
_entity_poly.entity_id
_entity_poly.type
_entity_poly.pdbx_seq_one_letter_code
_entity_poly.pdbx_strand_id
1 'polypeptide(L)'
;MSDVVVHAEQRQPFEDGPHAPDVLVAIPHEDRELPGGADQVGEFTRTLEWALLLLRTLEQDGRDRVHEEDLNRLHALVRALDQRLIPALEGVRDAAVRRYRELGGSYGSLAKAMGVPRSTAQTRSMALLGREPSAHERWASGQ
;
A
#
# COMPACT_ATOMS: atom_id res chain seq x y z
N MET A 1 4.07 -18.29 -38.50
CA MET A 1 4.94 -19.40 -38.07
C MET A 1 6.38 -18.92 -38.19
N SER A 2 6.95 -18.46 -37.08
CA SER A 2 8.37 -18.17 -36.96
C SER A 2 8.81 -18.63 -35.58
N ASP A 3 9.76 -19.56 -35.58
CA ASP A 3 10.31 -20.23 -34.41
C ASP A 3 11.13 -19.24 -33.56
N VAL A 4 10.89 -19.28 -32.24
CA VAL A 4 11.76 -18.61 -31.26
C VAL A 4 12.68 -19.68 -30.68
N VAL A 5 13.97 -19.54 -30.98
CA VAL A 5 15.05 -20.37 -30.45
C VAL A 5 15.33 -19.96 -29.00
N VAL A 6 15.10 -20.88 -28.06
CA VAL A 6 15.48 -20.72 -26.65
C VAL A 6 16.93 -21.17 -26.50
N HIS A 7 17.85 -20.21 -26.33
CA HIS A 7 19.20 -20.52 -25.87
C HIS A 7 19.17 -20.85 -24.37
N ALA A 8 19.34 -22.13 -24.05
CA ALA A 8 19.57 -22.59 -22.69
C ALA A 8 21.04 -22.38 -22.33
N GLU A 9 21.34 -21.39 -21.48
CA GLU A 9 22.60 -21.37 -20.73
C GLU A 9 22.35 -21.98 -19.33
N GLN A 10 22.87 -23.19 -19.14
CA GLN A 10 23.02 -23.82 -17.84
C GLN A 10 24.46 -23.67 -17.36
N ARG A 11 24.68 -22.97 -16.23
CA ARG A 11 25.75 -23.20 -15.23
C ARG A 11 25.30 -22.56 -13.91
N GLN A 12 24.64 -23.33 -13.03
CA GLN A 12 25.13 -24.03 -11.82
C GLN A 12 24.99 -23.21 -10.51
N PRO A 13 24.74 -23.89 -9.37
CA PRO A 13 23.85 -23.39 -8.31
C PRO A 13 24.60 -22.54 -7.28
N PHE A 14 24.00 -21.43 -6.86
CA PHE A 14 24.52 -20.60 -5.79
C PHE A 14 23.45 -20.40 -4.71
N GLU A 15 23.73 -21.03 -3.58
CA GLU A 15 23.25 -20.88 -2.19
C GLU A 15 21.92 -20.13 -1.89
N ASP A 16 21.07 -20.82 -1.15
CA ASP A 16 19.85 -20.32 -0.47
C ASP A 16 20.15 -19.09 0.40
N GLY A 17 19.77 -17.91 -0.09
CA GLY A 17 19.64 -16.66 0.67
C GLY A 17 18.19 -16.16 0.64
N PRO A 18 17.71 -15.45 1.68
CA PRO A 18 16.30 -15.08 1.79
C PRO A 18 15.98 -13.95 0.80
N HIS A 19 15.50 -14.30 -0.39
CA HIS A 19 14.86 -13.33 -1.27
C HIS A 19 13.60 -12.79 -0.57
N ALA A 20 13.68 -11.52 -0.14
CA ALA A 20 12.48 -10.70 -0.03
C ALA A 20 11.82 -10.69 -1.41
N PRO A 21 10.49 -10.76 -1.53
CA PRO A 21 9.87 -10.50 -2.82
C PRO A 21 10.21 -9.05 -3.18
N ASP A 22 11.05 -8.88 -4.20
CA ASP A 22 11.19 -7.62 -4.90
C ASP A 22 9.80 -7.30 -5.47
N VAL A 23 9.07 -6.41 -4.77
CA VAL A 23 7.88 -5.78 -5.34
C VAL A 23 8.40 -4.79 -6.37
N LEU A 24 8.69 -5.30 -7.56
CA LEU A 24 8.95 -4.49 -8.73
C LEU A 24 7.62 -3.82 -9.08
N VAL A 25 7.40 -2.61 -8.57
CA VAL A 25 6.35 -1.73 -9.07
C VAL A 25 6.80 -1.30 -10.47
N ALA A 26 6.52 -2.14 -11.47
CA ALA A 26 6.52 -1.69 -12.85
C ALA A 26 5.41 -0.63 -12.91
N ILE A 27 5.77 0.64 -13.00
CA ILE A 27 4.87 1.68 -13.46
C ILE A 27 4.98 1.64 -14.98
N PRO A 28 4.09 0.94 -15.72
CA PRO A 28 3.98 1.23 -17.13
C PRO A 28 3.58 2.71 -17.25
N HIS A 29 4.47 3.53 -17.82
CA HIS A 29 4.18 4.88 -18.31
C HIS A 29 3.27 4.83 -19.55
N GLU A 30 2.20 4.03 -19.49
CA GLU A 30 1.12 4.14 -20.43
C GLU A 30 0.10 5.05 -19.76
N ASP A 31 -0.04 6.27 -20.28
CA ASP A 31 -1.06 7.26 -19.94
C ASP A 31 -2.46 6.67 -20.18
N ARG A 32 -2.84 5.76 -19.29
CA ARG A 32 -4.19 5.25 -19.17
C ARG A 32 -4.86 6.22 -18.24
N GLU A 33 -5.62 7.17 -18.80
CA GLU A 33 -6.57 7.97 -18.03
C GLU A 33 -7.45 7.00 -17.24
N LEU A 34 -7.11 6.84 -15.95
CA LEU A 34 -7.86 6.04 -15.01
C LEU A 34 -9.20 6.75 -14.82
N PRO A 35 -10.33 6.17 -15.24
CA PRO A 35 -11.62 6.84 -15.11
C PRO A 35 -11.87 7.08 -13.61
N GLY A 36 -11.80 8.35 -13.20
CA GLY A 36 -12.01 8.79 -11.81
C GLY A 36 -10.86 8.60 -10.82
N GLY A 37 -9.63 8.24 -11.26
CA GLY A 37 -8.58 7.76 -10.35
C GLY A 37 -7.39 8.68 -10.06
N ALA A 38 -7.06 9.64 -10.93
CA ALA A 38 -5.86 10.47 -10.78
C ALA A 38 -5.95 11.48 -9.62
N ASP A 39 -7.17 11.95 -9.31
CA ASP A 39 -7.42 12.90 -8.21
C ASP A 39 -7.05 12.29 -6.84
N GLN A 40 -7.40 11.03 -6.64
CA GLN A 40 -7.23 10.36 -5.35
C GLN A 40 -5.75 10.15 -4.97
N VAL A 41 -4.88 9.84 -5.94
CA VAL A 41 -3.42 9.77 -5.70
C VAL A 41 -2.88 11.14 -5.31
N GLY A 42 -3.25 12.19 -6.06
CA GLY A 42 -2.82 13.56 -5.76
C GLY A 42 -3.29 14.03 -4.37
N GLU A 43 -4.49 13.63 -3.97
CA GLU A 43 -5.04 13.90 -2.65
C GLU A 43 -4.26 13.21 -1.52
N PHE A 44 -3.85 11.95 -1.71
CA PHE A 44 -3.03 11.23 -0.74
C PHE A 44 -1.67 11.87 -0.57
N THR A 45 -0.99 12.18 -1.68
CA THR A 45 0.31 12.84 -1.66
C THR A 45 0.21 14.20 -0.96
N ARG A 46 -0.81 15.00 -1.29
CA ARG A 46 -1.02 16.31 -0.64
C ARG A 46 -1.31 16.18 0.85
N THR A 47 -2.12 15.20 1.25
CA THR A 47 -2.44 14.97 2.67
C THR A 47 -1.19 14.56 3.45
N LEU A 48 -0.38 13.67 2.88
CA LEU A 48 0.87 13.23 3.50
C LEU A 48 1.90 14.37 3.57
N GLU A 49 2.06 15.12 2.48
CA GLU A 49 2.94 16.29 2.42
C GLU A 49 2.56 17.32 3.48
N TRP A 50 1.27 17.67 3.54
CA TRP A 50 0.76 18.59 4.56
C TRP A 50 0.99 18.08 5.98
N ALA A 51 0.76 16.78 6.23
CA ALA A 51 1.01 16.17 7.54
C ALA A 51 2.46 16.32 7.98
N LEU A 52 3.39 15.97 7.08
CA LEU A 52 4.83 16.02 7.34
C LEU A 52 5.31 17.47 7.55
N LEU A 53 4.87 18.39 6.69
CA LEU A 53 5.23 19.81 6.81
C LEU A 53 4.68 20.43 8.11
N LEU A 54 3.42 20.16 8.47
CA LEU A 54 2.83 20.69 9.69
C LEU A 54 3.59 20.18 10.93
N LEU A 55 3.77 18.87 11.06
CA LEU A 55 4.46 18.29 12.21
C LEU A 55 5.90 18.79 12.31
N ARG A 56 6.62 18.88 11.18
CA ARG A 56 7.99 19.38 11.15
C ARG A 56 8.10 20.84 11.57
N THR A 57 7.16 21.68 11.11
CA THR A 57 7.13 23.11 11.46
C THR A 57 6.85 23.30 12.95
N LEU A 58 5.89 22.55 13.49
CA LEU A 58 5.55 22.61 14.92
C LEU A 58 6.70 22.14 15.82
N GLU A 59 7.46 21.11 15.41
CA GLU A 59 8.67 20.68 16.13
C GLU A 59 9.77 21.74 16.13
N GLN A 60 10.02 22.38 14.98
CA GLN A 60 11.09 23.37 14.83
C GLN A 60 10.79 24.68 15.55
N ASP A 61 9.51 25.02 15.70
CA ASP A 61 9.11 26.28 16.29
C ASP A 61 9.36 26.36 17.81
N GLY A 62 9.60 25.22 18.49
CA GLY A 62 10.15 25.18 19.86
C GLY A 62 9.44 26.08 20.88
N ARG A 63 8.16 26.42 20.65
CA ARG A 63 7.48 27.49 21.39
C ARG A 63 7.04 26.99 22.76
N ASP A 64 7.32 27.82 23.77
CA ASP A 64 6.86 27.66 25.15
C ASP A 64 5.31 27.72 25.28
N ARG A 65 4.59 28.05 24.21
CA ARG A 65 3.12 28.09 24.14
C ARG A 65 2.61 27.58 22.81
N VAL A 66 1.65 26.66 22.88
CA VAL A 66 0.88 26.16 21.72
C VAL A 66 -0.18 27.20 21.34
N HIS A 67 -0.23 27.61 20.08
CA HIS A 67 -1.29 28.51 19.61
C HIS A 67 -2.57 27.72 19.30
N GLU A 68 -3.74 28.34 19.55
CA GLU A 68 -5.05 27.75 19.22
C GLU A 68 -5.16 27.39 17.73
N GLU A 69 -4.53 28.18 16.86
CA GLU A 69 -4.46 27.90 15.43
C GLU A 69 -3.72 26.59 15.11
N ASP A 70 -2.64 26.29 15.84
CA ASP A 70 -1.88 25.04 15.67
C ASP A 70 -2.72 23.84 16.08
N LEU A 71 -3.48 23.94 17.17
CA LEU A 71 -4.42 22.91 17.60
C LEU A 71 -5.52 22.66 16.57
N ASN A 72 -6.07 23.72 15.98
CA ASN A 72 -7.08 23.60 14.93
C ASN A 72 -6.52 22.92 13.67
N ARG A 73 -5.27 23.24 13.28
CA ARG A 73 -4.58 22.59 12.16
C ARG A 73 -4.31 21.10 12.45
N LEU A 74 -3.86 20.77 13.66
CA LEU A 74 -3.67 19.38 14.10
C LEU A 74 -4.98 18.59 14.10
N HIS A 75 -6.08 19.20 14.56
CA HIS A 75 -7.40 18.57 14.52
C HIS A 75 -7.81 18.25 13.08
N ALA A 76 -7.67 19.21 12.17
CA ALA A 76 -7.96 19.01 10.76
C ALA A 76 -7.08 17.90 10.16
N LEU A 77 -5.81 17.82 10.57
CA LEU A 77 -4.88 16.78 10.12
C LEU A 77 -5.33 15.39 10.58
N VAL A 78 -5.60 15.21 11.88
CA VAL A 78 -6.10 13.94 12.42
C VAL A 78 -7.35 13.50 11.66
N ARG A 79 -8.29 14.42 11.44
CA ARG A 79 -9.51 14.14 10.68
C ARG A 79 -9.19 13.70 9.24
N ALA A 80 -8.27 14.36 8.55
CA ALA A 80 -7.90 14.00 7.18
C ALA A 80 -7.23 12.61 7.12
N LEU A 81 -6.37 12.29 8.08
CA LEU A 81 -5.73 10.98 8.17
C LEU A 81 -6.75 9.87 8.42
N ASP A 82 -7.59 10.03 9.44
CA ASP A 82 -8.53 8.99 9.89
C ASP A 82 -9.69 8.77 8.91
N GLN A 83 -10.19 9.84 8.28
CA GLN A 83 -11.38 9.75 7.43
C GLN A 83 -11.05 9.45 5.97
N ARG A 84 -9.80 9.69 5.54
CA ARG A 84 -9.44 9.61 4.11
C ARG A 84 -8.22 8.74 3.89
N LEU A 85 -7.06 9.14 4.41
CA LEU A 85 -5.80 8.49 4.04
C LEU A 85 -5.68 7.07 4.60
N ILE A 86 -5.93 6.86 5.88
CA ILE A 86 -5.83 5.54 6.51
C ILE A 86 -6.82 4.56 5.88
N PRO A 87 -8.13 4.86 5.76
CA PRO A 87 -9.09 3.96 5.10
C PRO A 87 -8.69 3.61 3.66
N ALA A 88 -8.11 4.56 2.93
CA ALA A 88 -7.63 4.30 1.59
C ALA A 88 -6.42 3.35 1.56
N LEU A 89 -5.43 3.57 2.42
CA LEU A 89 -4.28 2.68 2.57
C LEU A 89 -4.69 1.27 3.02
N GLU A 90 -5.71 1.17 3.87
CA GLU A 90 -6.32 -0.11 4.22
C GLU A 90 -6.96 -0.79 3.01
N GLY A 91 -7.71 -0.05 2.18
CA GLY A 91 -8.25 -0.56 0.92
C GLY A 91 -7.18 -1.07 -0.03
N VAL A 92 -6.05 -0.36 -0.17
CA VAL A 92 -4.89 -0.77 -0.98
C VAL A 92 -4.27 -2.06 -0.43
N ARG A 93 -4.03 -2.13 0.89
CA ARG A 93 -3.54 -3.34 1.56
C ARG A 93 -4.47 -4.52 1.30
N ASP A 94 -5.76 -4.32 1.47
CA ASP A 94 -6.76 -5.37 1.35
C ASP A 94 -6.85 -5.89 -0.10
N ALA A 95 -6.81 -4.99 -1.10
CA ALA A 95 -6.71 -5.34 -2.51
C ALA A 95 -5.46 -6.20 -2.78
N ALA A 96 -4.30 -5.79 -2.25
CA ALA A 96 -3.05 -6.54 -2.40
C ALA A 96 -3.13 -7.94 -1.78
N VAL A 97 -3.74 -8.07 -0.59
CA VAL A 97 -3.93 -9.38 0.05
C VAL A 97 -4.87 -10.27 -0.75
N ARG A 98 -6.01 -9.76 -1.26
CA ARG A 98 -6.89 -10.55 -2.12
C ARG A 98 -6.17 -11.01 -3.38
N ARG A 99 -5.49 -10.09 -4.07
CA ARG A 99 -4.74 -10.42 -5.27
C ARG A 99 -3.68 -11.48 -5.01
N TYR A 100 -2.96 -11.36 -3.90
CA TYR A 100 -1.98 -12.36 -3.47
C TYR A 100 -2.61 -13.75 -3.26
N ARG A 101 -3.80 -13.81 -2.66
CA ARG A 101 -4.55 -15.05 -2.43
C ARG A 101 -5.11 -15.64 -3.73
N GLU A 102 -5.63 -14.83 -4.63
CA GLU A 102 -6.12 -15.24 -5.96
C GLU A 102 -5.01 -15.90 -6.79
N LEU A 103 -3.78 -15.39 -6.69
CA LEU A 103 -2.59 -15.95 -7.35
C LEU A 103 -2.04 -17.21 -6.65
N GLY A 104 -2.78 -17.79 -5.70
CA GLY A 104 -2.40 -19.03 -5.01
C GLY A 104 -1.35 -18.85 -3.91
N GLY A 105 -1.09 -17.62 -3.46
CA GLY A 105 -0.13 -17.34 -2.40
C GLY A 105 -0.39 -18.11 -1.11
N SER A 106 0.65 -18.40 -0.32
CA SER A 106 0.51 -19.20 0.92
C SER A 106 0.30 -18.33 2.17
N TYR A 107 -0.36 -18.86 3.20
CA TYR A 107 -0.49 -18.14 4.48
C TYR A 107 0.86 -17.91 5.18
N GLY A 108 1.87 -18.78 4.95
CA GLY A 108 3.19 -18.61 5.55
C GLY A 108 3.95 -17.44 4.93
N SER A 109 3.90 -17.33 3.61
CA SER A 109 4.49 -16.21 2.87
C SER A 109 3.76 -14.90 3.15
N LEU A 110 2.42 -14.92 3.25
CA LEU A 110 1.64 -13.76 3.67
C LEU A 110 2.00 -13.31 5.08
N ALA A 111 2.17 -14.25 6.02
CA ALA A 111 2.59 -13.97 7.38
C ALA A 111 3.96 -13.28 7.45
N LYS A 112 4.92 -13.77 6.65
CA LYS A 112 6.25 -13.14 6.50
C LYS A 112 6.11 -11.69 5.99
N ALA A 113 5.30 -11.46 4.96
CA ALA A 113 5.10 -10.13 4.39
C ALA A 113 4.40 -9.17 5.38
N MET A 114 3.47 -9.67 6.18
CA MET A 114 2.73 -8.88 7.17
C MET A 114 3.49 -8.68 8.49
N GLY A 115 4.60 -9.39 8.73
CA GLY A 115 5.32 -9.37 10.00
C GLY A 115 4.51 -9.93 11.18
N VAL A 116 3.64 -10.92 10.95
CA VAL A 116 2.77 -11.51 11.97
C VAL A 116 2.87 -13.04 12.00
N PRO A 117 2.43 -13.71 13.08
CA PRO A 117 2.33 -15.18 13.09
C PRO A 117 1.42 -15.74 11.98
N ARG A 118 1.71 -16.96 11.52
CA ARG A 118 0.93 -17.63 10.46
C ARG A 118 -0.56 -17.71 10.76
N SER A 119 -0.93 -18.05 11.99
CA SER A 119 -2.33 -18.12 12.42
C SER A 119 -3.02 -16.77 12.28
N THR A 120 -2.36 -15.68 12.68
CA THR A 120 -2.87 -14.30 12.54
C THR A 120 -3.07 -13.92 11.07
N ALA A 121 -2.10 -14.22 10.20
CA ALA A 121 -2.22 -13.94 8.76
C ALA A 121 -3.37 -14.73 8.12
N GLN A 122 -3.51 -16.00 8.50
CA GLN A 122 -4.62 -16.84 8.06
C GLN A 122 -5.98 -16.27 8.51
N THR A 123 -6.15 -15.96 9.80
CA THR A 123 -7.40 -15.39 10.32
C THR A 123 -7.75 -14.08 9.64
N ARG A 124 -6.79 -13.16 9.50
CA ARG A 124 -7.01 -11.86 8.82
C ARG A 124 -7.37 -12.04 7.35
N SER A 125 -6.66 -12.92 6.64
CA SER A 125 -6.95 -13.21 5.24
C SER A 125 -8.31 -13.85 5.04
N MET A 126 -8.70 -14.82 5.89
CA MET A 126 -10.02 -15.44 5.80
C MET A 126 -11.14 -14.45 6.11
N ALA A 127 -10.98 -13.63 7.15
CA ALA A 127 -11.94 -12.57 7.48
C ALA A 127 -12.10 -11.55 6.33
N LEU A 128 -10.98 -11.17 5.70
CA LEU A 128 -10.97 -10.31 4.52
C LEU A 128 -11.71 -10.96 3.34
N LEU A 129 -11.38 -12.21 3.00
CA LEU A 129 -11.98 -12.91 1.86
C LEU A 129 -13.49 -13.16 2.05
N GLY A 130 -13.96 -13.26 3.29
CA GLY A 130 -15.37 -13.44 3.62
C GLY A 130 -16.25 -12.18 3.54
N ARG A 131 -15.68 -10.99 3.30
CA ARG A 131 -16.44 -9.73 3.16
C ARG A 131 -16.39 -9.20 1.73
N GLU A 132 -17.36 -8.36 1.39
CA GLU A 132 -17.36 -7.58 0.14
C GLU A 132 -16.17 -6.60 0.09
N PRO A 133 -15.57 -6.37 -1.09
CA PRO A 133 -14.56 -5.34 -1.25
C PRO A 133 -15.06 -3.95 -0.87
N SER A 134 -14.22 -3.14 -0.22
CA SER A 134 -14.54 -1.75 0.08
C SER A 134 -14.47 -0.87 -1.18
N ALA A 135 -14.97 0.37 -1.12
CA ALA A 135 -14.83 1.32 -2.23
C ALA A 135 -13.35 1.61 -2.57
N HIS A 136 -12.51 1.81 -1.56
CA HIS A 136 -11.07 2.03 -1.74
C HIS A 136 -10.36 0.79 -2.30
N GLU A 137 -10.79 -0.41 -1.92
CA GLU A 137 -10.26 -1.66 -2.45
C GLU A 137 -10.60 -1.85 -3.94
N ARG A 138 -11.85 -1.55 -4.33
CA ARG A 138 -12.26 -1.58 -5.75
C ARG A 138 -11.47 -0.60 -6.57
N TRP A 139 -11.38 0.66 -6.12
CA TRP A 139 -10.55 1.67 -6.76
C TRP A 139 -9.10 1.20 -6.93
N ALA A 140 -8.48 0.65 -5.87
CA ALA A 140 -7.09 0.19 -5.90
C ALA A 140 -6.86 -1.00 -6.84
N SER A 141 -7.90 -1.81 -7.10
CA SER A 141 -7.84 -2.94 -8.03
C SER A 141 -8.34 -2.60 -9.45
N GLY A 142 -8.73 -1.35 -9.70
CA GLY A 142 -9.24 -0.89 -11.00
C GLY A 142 -10.65 -1.39 -11.34
N GLN A 143 -11.46 -1.68 -10.32
CA GLN A 143 -12.85 -2.14 -10.43
C GLN A 143 -13.86 -1.01 -10.24
#